data_AF-A0AAC8TBF4-F1
#
_entry.id   AF-A0AAC8TBF4-F1
#
_cell.length_a   1.000
_cell.length_b   1.000
_cell.length_c   1.000
_cell.angle_alpha   90.00
_cell.angle_beta   90.00
_cell.angle_gamma   90.00
#
_symmetry.space_group_name_H-M   'P 1'
#
loop_
_entity.id
_entity.type
_entity.pdbx_description
1 polymer ?
#
loop_
_entity_poly.entity_id
_entity_poly.type
_entity_poly.pdbx_seq_one_letter_code
_entity_poly.pdbx_strand_id
1 'polypeptide(L)'
;MPMSETSARETQAQVCHRCLMRLETSAGGVDLPRRIRATLAARGEAVHVKLTGCLGWCPVGRVSVQLRRAGELSEVVLLDPARDGAELLTHLSCPSTETP
;
A
#
# COMPACT_ATOMS: atom_id res chain seq x y z
N MET A 1 24.41 14.54 -19.33
CA MET A 1 23.16 13.82 -19.69
C MET A 1 22.13 14.14 -18.62
N PRO A 2 21.19 15.09 -18.81
CA PRO A 2 20.06 15.18 -17.89
C PRO A 2 19.08 14.08 -18.27
N MET A 3 19.12 12.96 -17.56
CA MET A 3 18.09 11.93 -17.69
C MET A 3 16.85 12.53 -17.05
N SER A 4 15.94 13.01 -17.89
CA SER A 4 14.55 13.22 -17.54
C SER A 4 13.94 11.85 -17.21
N GLU A 5 14.30 11.28 -16.07
CA GLU A 5 13.44 10.30 -15.43
C GLU A 5 12.29 11.12 -14.88
N THR A 6 11.23 11.14 -15.69
CA THR A 6 9.85 11.25 -15.22
C THR A 6 9.80 10.54 -13.87
N SER A 7 9.95 11.31 -12.79
CA SER A 7 9.72 10.86 -11.44
C SER A 7 8.21 10.74 -11.31
N ALA A 8 7.64 9.82 -12.09
CA ALA A 8 6.37 9.21 -11.78
C ALA A 8 6.58 8.76 -10.35
N ARG A 9 5.83 9.37 -9.43
CA ARG A 9 5.94 9.12 -8.00
C ARG A 9 5.74 7.63 -7.79
N GLU A 10 6.83 6.87 -7.80
CA GLU A 10 6.75 5.42 -7.69
C GLU A 10 6.35 5.13 -6.27
N THR A 11 5.08 4.78 -6.12
CA THR A 11 4.50 4.45 -4.83
C THR A 11 4.65 2.95 -4.65
N GLN A 12 5.45 2.54 -3.67
CA GLN A 12 5.62 1.13 -3.34
C GLN A 12 4.77 0.78 -2.11
N ALA A 13 3.82 -0.13 -2.25
CA ALA A 13 3.00 -0.62 -1.15
C ALA A 13 3.55 -1.97 -0.65
N GLN A 14 4.10 -1.99 0.55
CA GLN A 14 4.61 -3.19 1.22
C GLN A 14 3.51 -3.78 2.11
N VAL A 15 2.93 -4.89 1.66
CA VAL A 15 1.82 -5.56 2.34
C VAL A 15 2.34 -6.70 3.20
N CYS A 16 1.92 -6.77 4.46
CA CYS A 16 2.31 -7.86 5.35
C CYS A 16 1.74 -9.21 4.86
N HIS A 17 2.62 -10.09 4.40
CA HIS A 17 2.27 -11.44 3.93
C HIS A 17 1.60 -12.27 5.04
N ARG A 18 2.01 -12.10 6.29
CA ARG A 18 1.45 -12.84 7.42
C ARG A 18 0.00 -12.40 7.73
N CYS A 19 -0.33 -11.13 7.57
CA CYS A 19 -1.70 -10.67 7.74
C CYS A 19 -2.59 -11.18 6.59
N LEU A 20 -2.07 -11.20 5.35
CA LEU A 20 -2.74 -11.80 4.19
C LEU A 20 -3.06 -13.29 4.37
N MET A 21 -2.10 -14.07 4.89
CA MET A 21 -2.29 -15.50 5.14
C MET A 21 -3.25 -15.79 6.29
N ARG A 22 -3.43 -14.85 7.23
CA ARG A 22 -4.41 -14.96 8.33
C ARG A 22 -5.78 -14.41 7.96
N LEU A 23 -5.90 -13.80 6.79
CA LEU A 23 -7.15 -13.24 6.32
C LEU A 23 -8.09 -14.35 5.87
N GLU A 24 -9.39 -14.19 6.12
CA GLU A 24 -10.38 -15.09 5.55
C GLU A 24 -10.41 -14.96 4.03
N THR A 25 -10.58 -16.09 3.34
CA THR A 25 -10.74 -16.16 1.87
C THR A 25 -11.91 -15.27 1.39
N SER A 26 -12.96 -15.13 2.19
CA SER A 26 -14.11 -14.25 1.94
C SER A 26 -13.75 -12.76 1.88
N ALA A 27 -12.67 -12.33 2.55
CA ALA A 27 -12.15 -10.97 2.47
C ALA A 27 -11.19 -10.77 1.27
N GLY A 28 -10.99 -11.82 0.47
CA GLY A 28 -10.21 -11.77 -0.76
C GLY A 28 -8.70 -11.80 -0.56
N GLY A 29 -8.22 -12.55 0.44
CA GLY A 29 -6.81 -12.71 0.81
C GLY A 29 -5.80 -12.51 -0.33
N VAL A 30 -5.66 -13.49 -1.23
CA VAL A 30 -4.69 -13.44 -2.35
C VAL A 30 -5.01 -12.40 -3.45
N ASP A 31 -6.26 -11.95 -3.55
CA ASP A 31 -6.67 -10.92 -4.51
C ASP A 31 -6.46 -9.50 -3.99
N LEU A 32 -6.32 -9.32 -2.67
CA LEU A 32 -6.15 -8.02 -2.05
C LEU A 32 -4.96 -7.21 -2.61
N PRO A 33 -3.75 -7.78 -2.81
CA PRO A 33 -2.65 -7.04 -3.45
C PRO A 33 -2.99 -6.62 -4.89
N ARG A 34 -3.75 -7.45 -5.60
CA ARG A 34 -4.18 -7.20 -6.98
C ARG A 34 -5.24 -6.11 -7.04
N ARG A 35 -6.20 -6.10 -6.11
CA ARG A 35 -7.23 -5.06 -5.97
C ARG A 35 -6.63 -3.73 -5.54
N ILE A 36 -5.74 -3.73 -4.54
CA ILE A 36 -4.96 -2.54 -4.16
C ILE A 36 -4.22 -1.97 -5.38
N ARG A 37 -3.52 -2.82 -6.14
CA ARG A 37 -2.83 -2.38 -7.36
C ARG A 37 -3.81 -1.79 -8.37
N ALA A 38 -4.96 -2.40 -8.60
CA ALA A 38 -5.97 -1.91 -9.54
C ALA A 38 -6.55 -0.56 -9.09
N THR A 39 -6.92 -0.42 -7.82
CA THR A 39 -7.42 0.81 -7.19
C THR A 39 -6.41 1.95 -7.31
N LEU A 40 -5.12 1.65 -7.10
CA LEU A 40 -4.05 2.64 -7.18
C LEU A 40 -3.66 2.97 -8.64
N ALA A 41 -3.66 1.97 -9.52
CA ALA A 41 -3.42 2.16 -10.95
C ALA A 41 -4.52 3.00 -11.61
N ALA A 42 -5.77 2.92 -11.13
CA ALA A 42 -6.87 3.75 -11.61
C ALA A 42 -6.63 5.27 -11.42
N ARG A 43 -5.69 5.66 -10.55
CA ARG A 43 -5.25 7.04 -10.37
C ARG A 43 -4.13 7.50 -11.30
N GLY A 44 -3.57 6.60 -12.11
CA GLY A 44 -2.44 6.91 -12.99
C GLY A 44 -1.09 7.00 -12.27
N GLU A 45 -0.97 6.55 -11.02
CA GLU A 45 0.32 6.44 -10.33
C GLU A 45 0.96 5.06 -10.61
N ALA A 46 2.28 5.07 -10.86
CA ALA A 46 3.06 3.85 -10.99
C ALA A 46 3.21 3.20 -9.61
N VAL A 47 2.34 2.22 -9.32
CA VAL A 47 2.30 1.56 -8.01
C VAL A 47 2.88 0.15 -8.05
N HIS A 48 3.84 -0.09 -7.16
CA HIS A 48 4.47 -1.39 -6.94
C HIS A 48 4.00 -2.01 -5.62
N VAL A 49 3.10 -3.00 -5.70
CA VAL A 49 2.69 -3.77 -4.52
C VAL A 49 3.69 -4.91 -4.30
N LYS A 50 4.37 -4.93 -3.14
CA LYS A 50 5.28 -5.99 -2.73
C LYS A 50 4.80 -6.63 -1.44
N LEU A 51 5.02 -7.94 -1.31
CA LEU A 51 4.79 -8.66 -0.07
C LEU A 51 6.01 -8.49 0.82
N THR A 52 5.80 -8.08 2.07
CA THR A 52 6.83 -8.02 3.12
C THR A 52 6.49 -8.98 4.24
N GLY A 53 7.45 -9.17 5.16
CA GLY A 53 7.26 -9.96 6.36
C GLY A 53 6.26 -9.32 7.35
N CYS A 54 6.27 -9.79 8.59
CA CYS A 54 5.45 -9.19 9.63
C CYS A 54 5.94 -7.76 9.94
N LEU A 55 5.08 -6.75 9.75
CA LEU A 55 5.35 -5.34 10.09
C LEU A 55 5.24 -5.07 11.62
N GLY A 56 5.46 -6.08 12.45
CA GLY A 56 5.34 -5.99 13.92
C GLY A 56 3.91 -6.18 14.45
N TRP A 57 2.88 -5.77 13.72
CA TRP A 57 1.47 -5.88 14.15
C TRP A 57 0.58 -6.47 13.05
N CYS A 58 -0.19 -7.53 13.37
CA CYS A 58 -1.22 -8.11 12.51
C CYS A 58 -2.51 -8.31 13.31
N PRO A 59 -3.48 -7.37 13.22
CA PRO A 59 -4.80 -7.55 13.80
C PRO A 59 -5.58 -8.60 13.01
N VAL A 60 -6.56 -9.24 13.65
CA VAL A 60 -7.48 -10.15 12.95
C VAL A 60 -8.40 -9.31 12.05
N GLY A 61 -8.55 -9.72 10.79
CA GLY A 61 -9.41 -9.04 9.82
C GLY A 61 -8.85 -7.74 9.23
N ARG A 62 -7.60 -7.34 9.54
CA ARG A 62 -6.94 -6.16 8.96
C ARG A 62 -5.55 -6.49 8.45
N VAL A 63 -5.11 -5.73 7.46
CA VAL A 63 -3.81 -5.91 6.81
C VAL A 63 -2.95 -4.69 7.02
N SER A 64 -1.81 -4.88 7.66
CA SER A 64 -0.80 -3.82 7.78
C SER A 64 -0.09 -3.64 6.44
N VAL A 65 -0.12 -2.41 5.93
CA VAL A 65 0.51 -2.01 4.68
C VAL A 65 1.38 -0.79 4.95
N GLN A 66 2.62 -0.85 4.52
CA GLN A 66 3.54 0.27 4.58
C GLN A 66 3.72 0.85 3.19
N LEU A 67 3.42 2.13 3.03
CA LEU A 67 3.64 2.84 1.77
C LEU A 67 5.06 3.43 1.76
N ARG A 68 5.72 3.41 0.60
CA ARG A 68 6.98 4.12 0.36
C ARG A 68 6.81 4.98 -0.89
N ARG A 69 7.18 6.24 -0.81
CA ARG A 69 7.08 7.19 -1.93
C ARG A 69 8.44 7.82 -2.16
N ALA A 70 8.94 7.76 -3.39
CA ALA A 70 10.21 8.40 -3.77
C ALA A 70 11.39 8.07 -2.82
N GLY A 71 11.39 6.89 -2.20
CA GLY A 71 12.40 6.46 -1.22
C GLY A 71 12.07 6.76 0.25
N GLU A 72 11.11 7.63 0.54
CA GLU A 72 10.62 7.89 1.90
C GLU A 72 9.69 6.78 2.39
N LEU A 73 9.93 6.31 3.62
CA LEU A 73 9.02 5.41 4.33
C LEU A 73 7.85 6.23 4.86
N SER A 74 6.63 5.85 4.47
CA SER A 74 5.41 6.34 5.10
C SER A 74 5.01 5.46 6.28
N GLU A 75 4.04 5.91 7.07
CA GLU A 75 3.55 5.17 8.23
C GLU A 75 2.92 3.82 7.83
N VAL A 76 2.84 2.91 8.80
CA VAL A 76 2.14 1.64 8.62
C VAL A 76 0.64 1.90 8.71
N VAL A 77 -0.05 1.78 7.58
CA VAL A 77 -1.50 1.93 7.47
C VAL A 77 -2.17 0.57 7.64
N LEU A 78 -3.22 0.53 8.44
CA LEU A 78 -4.07 -0.65 8.58
C LEU A 78 -5.16 -0.60 7.51
N LEU A 79 -5.10 -1.50 6.55
CA LEU A 79 -6.15 -1.71 5.56
C LEU A 79 -7.23 -2.62 6.10
N ASP A 80 -8.47 -2.21 5.88
CA ASP A 80 -9.59 -3.11 5.88
C ASP A 80 -9.69 -3.81 4.51
N PRO A 81 -9.63 -5.15 4.48
CA PRO A 81 -9.73 -5.89 3.23
C PRO A 81 -11.11 -5.80 2.57
N ALA A 82 -12.16 -5.47 3.32
CA ALA A 82 -13.48 -5.22 2.76
C ALA A 82 -13.56 -3.89 2.00
N ARG A 83 -12.56 -3.01 2.13
CA ARG A 83 -12.48 -1.71 1.45
C ARG A 83 -11.50 -1.67 0.30
N ASP A 84 -10.89 -2.80 -0.06
CA ASP A 84 -10.02 -2.93 -1.25
C ASP A 84 -8.85 -1.94 -1.30
N GLY A 85 -8.40 -1.47 -0.13
CA GLY A 85 -7.35 -0.47 -0.02
C GLY A 85 -7.76 0.94 -0.40
N ALA A 86 -9.04 1.28 -0.33
CA ALA A 86 -9.50 2.66 -0.43
C ALA A 86 -8.83 3.57 0.61
N GLU A 87 -8.50 3.07 1.80
CA GLU A 87 -7.74 3.82 2.80
C GLU A 87 -6.37 4.28 2.27
N LEU A 88 -5.69 3.44 1.47
CA LEU A 88 -4.42 3.83 0.86
C LEU A 88 -4.62 5.04 -0.05
N LEU A 89 -5.74 5.15 -0.76
CA LEU A 89 -6.03 6.33 -1.57
C LEU A 89 -6.11 7.59 -0.72
N THR A 90 -6.73 7.54 0.45
CA THR A 90 -6.81 8.70 1.36
C THR A 90 -5.42 9.12 1.85
N HIS A 91 -4.59 8.16 2.29
CA HIS A 91 -3.22 8.46 2.72
C HIS A 91 -2.32 8.94 1.56
N LEU A 92 -2.56 8.46 0.34
CA LEU A 92 -1.86 8.94 -0.86
C LEU A 92 -2.35 10.31 -1.34
N SER A 93 -3.58 10.70 -0.98
CA SER A 93 -4.17 12.01 -1.31
C SER A 93 -3.68 13.12 -0.41
N CYS A 94 -3.29 12.82 0.83
CA CYS A 94 -2.62 13.75 1.70
C CYS A 94 -1.12 13.72 1.40
N PRO A 95 -0.53 14.70 0.70
CA PRO A 95 0.87 14.99 0.91
C PRO A 95 0.98 15.43 2.37
N SER A 96 1.55 14.59 3.24
CA SER A 96 1.96 15.05 4.56
C SER A 96 2.91 16.22 4.35
N THR A 97 2.34 17.40 4.52
CA THR A 97 3.01 18.68 4.53
C THR A 97 3.35 18.87 5.99
N GLU A 98 4.43 18.26 6.48
CA GLU A 98 4.91 18.59 7.82
C GLU A 98 6.44 18.56 7.85
N THR A 99 6.98 19.76 7.64
CA THR A 99 8.35 20.18 7.87
C THR A 99 8.54 20.51 9.35
N PRO A 100 9.69 20.16 9.95
CA PRO A 100 10.32 21.04 10.93
C PRO A 100 11.63 21.64 10.42
#